data_AF-A0A953ND21-F1
#
_entry.id   AF-A0A953ND21-F1
#
_cell.length_a   1.000
_cell.length_b   1.000
_cell.length_c   1.000
_cell.angle_alpha   90.00
_cell.angle_beta   90.00
_cell.angle_gamma   90.00
#
_symmetry.space_group_name_H-M   'P 1'
#
loop_
_entity.id
_entity.type
_entity.pdbx_description
1 polymer ?
#
loop_
_entity_poly.entity_id
_entity_poly.type
_entity_poly.pdbx_seq_one_letter_code
_entity_poly.pdbx_strand_id
1 'polypeptide(L)'
;MNDKKQEETVSTSFRDIEKVKILSDLDLNSININDRKELLNDAIENLDADIRNKYKENKKRMAIATFIFLILFILIIVGIAVFLALIIKQ
;
A
#
# COMPACT_ATOMS: atom_id res chain seq x y z
N MET A 1 -15.96 19.00 13.63
CA MET A 1 -15.11 17.83 13.92
C MET A 1 -14.87 17.10 12.60
N ASN A 2 -13.71 17.30 11.99
CA ASN A 2 -13.35 16.63 10.73
C ASN A 2 -11.84 16.39 10.72
N ASP A 3 -11.37 15.48 11.58
CA ASP A 3 -9.97 15.06 11.60
C ASP A 3 -9.75 14.00 10.51
N LYS A 4 -9.45 14.46 9.30
CA LYS A 4 -8.79 13.65 8.29
C LYS A 4 -7.34 13.42 8.76
N LYS A 5 -7.08 12.27 9.40
CA LYS A 5 -5.71 11.77 9.55
C LYS A 5 -5.15 11.52 8.14
N GLN A 6 -4.34 12.47 7.67
CA GLN A 6 -3.43 12.25 6.55
C GLN A 6 -2.51 11.10 6.96
N GLU A 7 -2.65 9.95 6.30
CA GLU A 7 -1.62 8.90 6.32
C GLU A 7 -0.40 9.50 5.60
N GLU A 8 0.51 10.08 6.39
CA GLU A 8 1.84 10.45 5.92
C GLU A 8 2.45 9.19 5.30
N THR A 9 2.62 9.22 3.99
CA THR A 9 3.40 8.21 3.29
C THR A 9 4.82 8.38 3.80
N VAL A 10 5.21 7.58 4.81
CA VAL A 10 6.57 7.58 5.37
C VAL A 10 7.50 7.10 4.27
N SER A 11 7.98 8.04 3.47
CA SER A 11 8.96 7.81 2.42
C SER A 11 10.31 7.64 3.10
N THR A 12 10.77 6.40 3.19
CA THR A 12 12.14 6.10 3.66
C THR A 12 13.12 6.68 2.64
N SER A 13 13.94 7.66 3.04
CA SER A 13 14.94 8.25 2.16
C SER A 13 16.09 7.28 1.92
N PHE A 14 16.80 7.38 0.79
CA PHE A 14 18.06 6.64 0.58
C PHE A 14 19.09 6.85 1.70
N ARG A 15 19.09 8.04 2.34
CA ARG A 15 19.91 8.33 3.53
C ARG A 15 19.48 7.56 4.78
N ASP A 16 18.22 7.13 4.86
CA ASP A 16 17.72 6.33 5.97
C ASP A 16 18.02 4.85 5.77
N ILE A 17 18.01 4.38 4.51
CA ILE A 17 18.44 3.01 4.15
C ILE A 17 19.92 2.81 4.43
N GLU A 18 20.75 3.83 4.21
CA GLU A 18 22.20 3.78 4.50
C GLU A 18 22.51 3.54 5.99
N LYS A 19 21.58 3.87 6.89
CA LYS A 19 21.71 3.63 8.35
C LYS A 19 21.25 2.22 8.77
N VAL A 20 20.63 1.47 7.88
CA VAL A 20 20.17 0.10 8.16
C VAL A 20 21.33 -0.86 7.90
N LYS A 21 22.04 -1.24 8.97
CA LYS A 21 23.09 -2.28 8.87
C LYS A 21 22.43 -3.64 8.68
N ILE A 22 22.66 -4.27 7.52
CA ILE A 22 22.31 -5.67 7.30
C ILE A 22 23.29 -6.52 8.10
N LEU A 23 22.79 -7.25 9.10
CA LEU A 23 23.61 -8.15 9.91
C LEU A 23 23.97 -9.39 9.07
N SER A 24 25.27 -9.68 8.99
CA SER A 24 25.76 -10.94 8.40
C SER A 24 25.72 -12.07 9.43
N ASP A 25 25.83 -13.33 8.98
CA ASP A 25 25.91 -14.49 9.87
C ASP A 25 27.07 -14.40 10.88
N LEU A 26 28.16 -13.73 10.49
CA LEU A 26 29.31 -13.45 11.34
C LEU A 26 28.98 -12.41 12.43
N ASP A 27 28.24 -11.36 12.10
CA ASP A 27 27.75 -10.38 13.08
C ASP A 27 26.78 -11.05 14.06
N LEU A 28 25.87 -11.89 13.56
CA LEU A 28 24.92 -12.64 14.38
C LEU A 28 25.64 -13.58 15.35
N ASN A 29 26.74 -14.20 14.91
CA ASN A 29 27.54 -15.10 15.76
C ASN A 29 28.27 -14.39 16.90
N SER A 30 28.53 -13.08 16.78
CA SER A 30 29.12 -12.25 17.84
C SER A 30 28.11 -11.79 18.90
N ILE A 31 26.81 -11.92 18.62
CA ILE A 31 25.72 -11.53 19.50
C ILE A 31 25.34 -12.70 20.42
N ASN A 32 25.01 -12.39 21.67
CA ASN A 32 24.54 -13.36 22.66
C ASN A 32 23.32 -14.14 22.12
N ILE A 33 23.21 -15.42 22.48
CA ILE A 33 22.14 -16.31 22.02
C ILE A 33 20.75 -15.77 22.34
N ASN A 34 20.57 -15.12 23.50
CA ASN A 34 19.28 -14.56 23.91
C ASN A 34 18.87 -13.38 23.00
N ASP A 35 19.78 -12.43 22.81
CA ASP A 35 19.54 -11.25 21.97
C ASP A 35 19.34 -11.65 20.50
N ARG A 36 20.08 -12.67 20.03
CA ARG A 36 19.90 -13.23 18.68
C ARG A 36 18.52 -13.84 18.48
N LYS A 37 17.97 -14.48 19.53
CA LYS A 37 16.64 -15.09 19.50
C LYS A 37 15.54 -14.02 19.53
N GLU A 38 15.74 -12.94 20.26
CA GLU A 38 14.86 -11.77 20.27
C GLU A 38 14.80 -11.10 18.89
N LEU A 39 15.95 -10.83 18.27
CA LEU A 39 16.03 -10.28 16.91
C LEU A 39 15.37 -11.18 15.86
N LEU A 40 15.51 -12.50 15.99
CA LEU A 40 14.85 -13.47 15.12
C LEU A 40 13.33 -13.47 15.30
N ASN A 41 12.86 -13.42 16.54
CA ASN A 41 11.43 -13.35 16.84
C ASN A 41 10.82 -12.05 16.33
N ASP A 42 11.47 -10.91 16.56
CA ASP A 42 11.02 -9.62 16.05
C ASP A 42 10.97 -9.59 14.53
N ALA A 43 11.98 -10.18 13.86
CA ALA A 43 11.99 -10.28 12.40
C ALA A 43 10.83 -11.13 11.88
N ILE A 44 10.52 -12.25 12.52
CA ILE A 44 9.43 -13.15 12.12
C ILE A 44 8.06 -12.50 12.38
N GLU A 45 7.86 -11.89 13.55
CA GLU A 45 6.58 -11.30 13.96
C GLU A 45 6.24 -10.05 13.12
N ASN A 46 7.24 -9.21 12.84
CA ASN A 46 7.03 -8.00 12.03
C ASN A 46 6.92 -8.30 10.53
N LEU A 47 7.46 -9.42 10.04
CA LEU A 47 7.30 -9.84 8.64
C LEU A 47 5.83 -10.08 8.30
N ASP A 48 5.10 -10.78 9.18
CA ASP A 48 3.68 -11.05 9.00
C ASP A 48 2.83 -9.79 9.11
N ALA A 49 3.21 -8.86 9.99
CA ALA A 49 2.52 -7.58 10.16
C ALA A 49 2.67 -6.68 8.91
N ASP A 50 3.87 -6.58 8.34
CA ASP A 50 4.14 -5.78 7.13
C ASP A 50 3.43 -6.37 5.89
N ILE A 51 3.49 -7.70 5.71
CA ILE A 51 2.76 -8.38 4.63
C ILE A 51 1.25 -8.15 4.76
N ARG A 52 0.70 -8.27 5.99
CA ARG A 52 -0.72 -8.07 6.26
C ARG A 52 -1.16 -6.62 6.02
N ASN A 53 -0.34 -5.63 6.39
CA ASN A 53 -0.64 -4.22 6.15
C ASN A 53 -0.59 -3.88 4.66
N LYS A 54 0.45 -4.30 3.94
CA LYS A 54 0.55 -4.13 2.48
C LYS A 54 -0.64 -4.75 1.76
N TYR A 55 -1.10 -5.93 2.20
CA TYR A 55 -2.27 -6.58 1.61
C TYR A 55 -3.57 -5.79 1.84
N LYS A 56 -3.76 -5.21 3.03
CA LYS A 56 -4.93 -4.37 3.35
C LYS A 56 -4.96 -3.06 2.55
N GLU A 57 -3.82 -2.39 2.42
CA GLU A 57 -3.71 -1.14 1.66
C GLU A 57 -3.95 -1.34 0.18
N ASN A 58 -3.36 -2.39 -0.40
CA ASN A 58 -3.54 -2.70 -1.83
C ASN A 58 -4.99 -3.05 -2.16
N LYS A 59 -5.71 -3.76 -1.28
CA LYS A 59 -7.16 -4.02 -1.46
C LYS A 59 -7.99 -2.74 -1.47
N LYS A 60 -7.71 -1.80 -0.55
CA LYS A 60 -8.44 -0.52 -0.52
C LYS A 60 -8.18 0.32 -1.76
N ARG A 61 -6.92 0.43 -2.18
CA ARG A 61 -6.54 1.16 -3.41
C ARG A 61 -7.20 0.56 -4.65
N MET A 62 -7.21 -0.77 -4.76
CA MET A 62 -7.85 -1.47 -5.88
C MET A 62 -9.38 -1.25 -5.91
N ALA A 63 -10.04 -1.28 -4.75
CA ALA A 63 -11.49 -1.01 -4.68
C ALA A 63 -11.85 0.42 -5.11
N ILE A 64 -11.06 1.42 -4.70
CA ILE A 64 -11.29 2.83 -5.07
C ILE A 64 -11.08 3.03 -6.57
N ALA A 65 -10.01 2.45 -7.15
CA ALA A 65 -9.74 2.54 -8.58
C ALA A 65 -10.88 1.95 -9.42
N THR A 66 -11.38 0.77 -9.02
CA THR A 66 -12.52 0.12 -9.70
C THR A 66 -13.79 0.97 -9.62
N PHE A 67 -14.06 1.60 -8.46
CA PHE A 67 -15.23 2.47 -8.31
C PHE A 67 -15.17 3.70 -9.21
N ILE A 68 -14.01 4.35 -9.29
CA ILE A 68 -13.80 5.51 -10.18
C ILE A 68 -13.97 5.10 -11.65
N PHE A 69 -13.42 3.96 -12.04
CA PHE A 69 -13.57 3.44 -13.41
C PHE A 69 -15.04 3.18 -13.76
N LEU A 70 -15.82 2.64 -12.83
CA LEU A 70 -17.24 2.35 -13.03
C LEU A 70 -18.06 3.63 -13.26
N ILE A 71 -17.79 4.69 -12.49
CA ILE A 71 -18.43 6.00 -12.68
C ILE A 71 -18.10 6.57 -14.06
N LEU A 72 -16.82 6.54 -14.46
CA LEU A 72 -16.40 7.01 -15.78
C LEU A 72 -17.08 6.22 -16.90
N PHE A 73 -17.21 4.91 -16.74
CA PHE A 73 -17.88 4.06 -17.72
C PHE A 73 -19.36 4.42 -17.88
N ILE A 74 -20.07 4.69 -16.79
CA ILE A 74 -21.47 5.14 -16.82
C ILE A 74 -21.59 6.49 -17.56
N LEU A 75 -20.70 7.44 -17.28
CA LEU A 75 -20.71 8.75 -17.95
C LEU A 75 -20.54 8.63 -19.46
N ILE A 76 -19.67 7.72 -19.92
CA ILE A 76 -19.47 7.44 -21.35
C ILE A 76 -20.76 6.88 -21.97
N ILE A 77 -21.39 5.89 -21.32
CA ILE A 77 -22.63 5.28 -21.83
C ILE A 77 -23.75 6.33 -21.94
N VAL A 78 -23.93 7.15 -20.90
CA VAL A 78 -24.94 8.22 -20.89
C VAL A 78 -24.67 9.22 -22.01
N GLY A 79 -23.40 9.61 -22.21
CA GLY A 79 -23.02 10.52 -23.30
C GLY A 79 -23.38 9.96 -24.68
N ILE A 80 -23.10 8.67 -24.93
CA ILE A 80 -23.45 8.00 -26.18
C ILE A 80 -24.99 7.95 -26.36
N ALA A 81 -25.74 7.61 -25.30
CA ALA A 81 -27.20 7.54 -25.36
C ALA A 81 -27.83 8.90 -25.70
N VAL A 82 -27.36 9.99 -25.08
CA VAL A 82 -27.81 11.35 -25.37
C VAL A 82 -27.47 11.74 -26.81
N PHE A 83 -26.27 11.42 -27.27
CA PHE A 83 -25.84 11.70 -28.64
C PHE A 83 -26.72 10.99 -29.68
N LEU A 84 -27.00 9.70 -29.48
CA LEU A 84 -27.92 8.94 -30.33
C LEU A 84 -29.34 9.52 -30.32
N ALA A 85 -29.85 9.90 -29.15
CA ALA A 85 -31.18 10.50 -29.02
C ALA A 85 -31.30 11.84 -29.77
N LEU A 86 -30.23 12.65 -29.79
CA LEU A 86 -30.19 13.88 -30.56
C LEU A 86 -30.22 13.63 -32.07
N ILE A 87 -29.47 12.64 -32.56
CA ILE A 87 -29.46 12.28 -33.99
C ILE A 87 -30.83 11.76 -34.44
N ILE A 88 -31.49 10.92 -33.65
CA ILE A 88 -32.80 10.34 -34.00
C ILE A 88 -33.90 11.42 -34.00
N LYS A 89 -33.76 12.45 -33.16
CA LYS A 89 -34.73 13.54 -33.06
C LYS A 89 -34.55 14.59 -34.16
N GLN A 90 -33.39 14.63 -34.82
CA GLN A 90 -33.07 15.55 -35.91
C GLN A 90 -33.62 15.04 -37.24
#